data_AF-A0A0Q0CGP5-F1
#
_entry.id   AF-A0A0Q0CGP5-F1
#
_cell.length_a   1.000
_cell.length_b   1.000
_cell.length_c   1.000
_cell.angle_alpha   90.00
_cell.angle_beta   90.00
_cell.angle_gamma   90.00
#
_symmetry.space_group_name_H-M   'P 1'
#
loop_
_entity.id
_entity.type
_entity.pdbx_description
1 polymer ?
#
loop_
_entity_poly.entity_id
_entity_poly.type
_entity_poly.pdbx_seq_one_letter_code
_entity_poly.pdbx_strand_id
1 'polypeptide(L)' 'MAGTQDFYIRALDVRTGKELWKGRLPVGAEATPMTYVSPRTGRQFLVISAGGNSATRQKGDYVMAYALPE' A
#
# COMPACT_ATOMS: atom_id res chain seq x y z
N MET A 1 -5.80 0.28 -9.33
CA MET A 1 -5.29 1.39 -8.48
C MET A 1 -5.84 1.18 -7.08
N ALA A 2 -4.99 1.12 -6.05
CA ALA A 2 -5.41 0.72 -4.70
C ALA A 2 -5.23 1.79 -3.61
N GLY A 3 -4.55 2.90 -3.90
CA GLY A 3 -4.55 4.02 -2.96
C GLY A 3 -5.72 4.94 -3.23
N THR A 4 -6.51 5.10 -2.18
CA THR A 4 -7.64 6.02 -2.13
C THR A 4 -7.15 7.41 -1.70
N GLN A 5 -7.91 8.45 -2.03
CA GLN A 5 -7.57 9.84 -1.70
C GLN A 5 -7.55 10.14 -0.19
N ASP A 6 -7.93 9.16 0.64
CA ASP A 6 -7.88 9.21 2.10
C ASP A 6 -6.54 8.75 2.70
N PHE A 7 -5.55 8.48 1.85
CA PHE A 7 -4.17 8.14 2.23
C PHE A 7 -4.04 6.79 2.93
N TYR A 8 -4.82 5.78 2.52
CA TYR A 8 -4.66 4.42 3.02
C TYR A 8 -4.47 3.41 1.89
N ILE A 9 -3.68 2.38 2.20
CA ILE A 9 -3.74 1.08 1.51
C ILE A 9 -4.57 0.13 2.37
N ARG A 10 -5.38 -0.72 1.72
CA ARG A 10 -6.33 -1.61 2.40
C ARG A 10 -6.18 -3.05 1.94
N ALA A 11 -6.38 -3.97 2.88
CA ALA A 11 -6.63 -5.37 2.59
C ALA A 11 -8.11 -5.65 2.85
N LEU A 12 -8.81 -6.15 1.84
CA LEU A 12 -10.23 -6.49 1.91
C LEU A 12 -10.41 -8.00 1.80
N ASP A 13 -11.40 -8.54 2.49
CA ASP A 13 -11.87 -9.89 2.28
C ASP A 13 -12.52 -10.00 0.89
N VAL A 14 -12.04 -10.94 0.06
CA VAL A 14 -12.47 -11.06 -1.34
C VAL A 14 -13.94 -11.46 -1.51
N ARG A 15 -14.54 -12.14 -0.52
CA ARG A 15 -15.91 -12.66 -0.61
C ARG A 15 -16.93 -11.64 -0.11
N THR A 16 -16.55 -10.89 0.93
CA THR A 16 -17.46 -10.00 1.66
C THR A 16 -17.18 -8.51 1.42
N GLY A 17 -16.00 -8.18 0.89
CA GLY A 17 -15.53 -6.79 0.77
C GLY A 17 -15.16 -6.13 2.10
N LYS A 18 -15.21 -6.87 3.22
CA LYS A 18 -14.92 -6.34 4.55
C LYS A 18 -13.45 -5.92 4.65
N GLU A 19 -13.18 -4.73 5.19
CA GLU A 19 -11.81 -4.31 5.52
C GLU A 19 -11.23 -5.21 6.62
N LEU A 20 -10.14 -5.91 6.30
CA LEU A 20 -9.38 -6.75 7.23
C LEU A 20 -8.21 -5.97 7.85
N TRP A 21 -7.64 -5.04 7.10
CA TRP A 21 -6.52 -4.22 7.54
C TRP A 21 -6.40 -2.94 6.70
N LYS A 22 -5.80 -1.90 7.28
CA LYS A 22 -5.36 -0.70 6.57
C LYS A 22 -4.00 -0.21 7.06
N GLY A 23 -3.21 0.34 6.14
CA GLY A 23 -1.93 1.01 6.41
C GLY A 23 -2.00 2.47 5.99
N ARG A 24 -1.54 3.37 6.87
CA ARG A 24 -1.50 4.80 6.57
C ARG A 24 -0.36 5.12 5.63
N LEU A 25 -0.66 5.89 4.59
CA LEU A 25 0.30 6.47 3.68
C LEU A 25 0.54 7.95 4.04
N PRO A 26 1.77 8.46 3.85
CA PRO A 26 2.08 9.87 4.10
C PRO A 26 1.43 10.79 3.07
N VAL A 27 1.18 10.29 1.86
CA VAL A 27 0.55 11.00 0.75
C VAL A 27 -0.40 10.07 -0.02
N GLY A 28 -1.28 10.64 -0.85
CA GLY A 28 -2.12 9.85 -1.75
C GLY A 28 -1.27 9.02 -2.71
N ALA A 29 -1.63 7.76 -2.90
CA ALA A 29 -0.89 6.86 -3.78
C ALA A 29 -1.82 6.31 -4.88
N GLU A 30 -1.84 6.94 -6.05
CA GLU A 30 -2.54 6.36 -7.23
C GLU A 30 -1.70 5.27 -7.90
N ALA A 31 -1.12 4.39 -7.10
CA ALA A 31 -0.26 3.30 -7.54
C ALA A 31 -1.00 1.95 -7.43
N THR A 32 -0.57 1.00 -8.26
CA THR A 32 -0.93 -0.41 -8.11
C THR A 32 0.09 -1.06 -7.19
N PRO A 33 -0.32 -1.61 -6.04
CA PRO A 33 0.60 -2.32 -5.17
C PRO A 33 1.01 -3.65 -5.81
N MET A 34 2.17 -4.17 -5.39
CA MET A 34 2.67 -5.48 -5.81
C MET A 34 3.14 -6.28 -4.61
N THR A 35 3.21 -7.60 -4.76
CA THR A 35 3.81 -8.48 -3.75
C THR A 35 5.16 -9.01 -4.19
N TYR A 36 6.09 -9.16 -3.26
CA TYR A 36 7.42 -9.71 -3.49
C TYR A 36 7.81 -10.67 -2.36
N VAL A 37 8.41 -11.81 -2.69
CA VAL A 37 8.98 -12.73 -1.71
C VAL A 37 10.49 -12.56 -1.69
N SER A 38 11.06 -12.26 -0.53
CA SER A 38 12.50 -12.06 -0.37
C SER A 38 13.24 -13.40 -0.45
N PRO A 39 14.17 -13.60 -1.40
CA PRO A 39 14.98 -14.82 -1.48
C PRO A 39 15.88 -15.04 -0.26
N ARG A 40 16.20 -13.97 0.49
CA ARG A 40 17.06 -14.02 1.67
C ARG A 40 16.33 -14.45 2.94
N THR A 41 15.06 -14.08 3.07
CA THR A 41 14.29 -14.30 4.32
C THR A 41 13.07 -15.20 4.13
N GLY A 42 12.67 -15.50 2.89
CA GLY A 42 11.43 -16.21 2.57
C GLY A 42 10.15 -15.42 2.84
N ARG A 43 10.25 -14.19 3.36
CA ARG A 43 9.09 -13.38 3.76
C ARG A 43 8.43 -12.71 2.55
N GLN A 44 7.09 -12.65 2.55
CA GLN A 44 6.30 -11.94 1.56
C GLN A 44 6.06 -10.49 2.02
N PHE A 45 6.23 -9.57 1.09
CA PHE A 45 6.06 -8.14 1.27
C PHE A 45 5.03 -7.61 0.30
N LEU A 46 4.17 -6.71 0.78
CA LEU A 46 3.35 -5.84 -0.06
C LEU A 46 4.10 -4.51 -0.23
N VAL A 47 4.34 -4.10 -1.48
CA VAL A 47 5.13 -2.91 -1.82
C VAL A 47 4.27 -1.94 -2.62
N ILE A 48 4.37 -0.65 -2.30
CA ILE A 48 3.68 0.43 -3.00
C ILE A 48 4.54 1.69 -3.07
N SER A 49 4.51 2.37 -4.22
CA SER A 49 5.02 3.73 -4.36
C SER A 49 3.95 4.75 -3.96
N ALA A 50 4.31 5.68 -3.08
CA ALA A 50 3.45 6.77 -2.62
C ALA A 50 4.08 8.11 -3.01
N GLY A 51 3.71 8.61 -4.19
CA GLY A 51 4.25 9.85 -4.77
C GLY A 51 3.33 11.07 -4.70
N GLY A 52 2.06 10.89 -4.33
CA GLY A 52 1.00 11.86 -4.61
C GLY A 52 0.40 11.67 -6.01
N ASN A 53 -0.68 12.40 -6.29
CA ASN A 53 -1.26 12.50 -7.64
C ASN A 53 -1.24 13.97 -8.10
N SER A 54 -1.50 14.24 -9.38
CA SER A 54 -1.54 15.61 -9.92
C SER A 54 -2.65 16.46 -9.29
N ALA A 55 -3.74 15.84 -8.83
CA ALA A 55 -4.91 16.49 -8.24
C ALA A 55 -4.74 16.92 -6.76
N THR A 56 -3.68 16.49 -6.07
CA THR A 56 -3.45 16.77 -4.64
C THR A 56 -2.21 17.61 -4.41
N ARG A 57 -2.28 18.49 -3.42
CA ARG A 57 -1.20 19.41 -3.03
C ARG A 57 -0.10 18.71 -2.23
N GLN A 58 -0.41 17.57 -1.61
CA GLN A 58 0.54 16.75 -0.86
C GLN A 58 1.34 15.88 -1.84
N LYS A 59 2.67 16.02 -1.80
CA LYS A 59 3.62 15.32 -2.66
C LYS A 59 4.61 14.54 -1.81
N GLY A 60 5.09 13.43 -2.34
CA GLY A 60 6.09 12.60 -1.69
C GLY A 60 6.88 11.81 -2.73
N ASP A 61 7.88 11.08 -2.27
CA ASP A 61 8.59 10.09 -3.07
C ASP A 61 8.98 8.93 -2.14
N TYR A 62 7.98 8.12 -1.79
CA TYR A 62 8.15 7.04 -0.84
C TYR A 62 7.94 5.68 -1.51
N VAL A 63 8.80 4.72 -1.20
CA VAL A 63 8.55 3.30 -1.42
C VAL A 63 8.30 2.67 -0.06
N MET A 64 7.09 2.15 0.13
CA MET A 64 6.65 1.56 1.39
C MET A 64 6.51 0.05 1.23
N ALA A 65 6.98 -0.71 2.22
CA ALA A 65 6.83 -2.17 2.27
C ALA A 65 6.18 -2.60 3.58
N TYR A 66 5.20 -3.51 3.49
CA TYR A 66 4.48 -4.08 4.63
C TYR A 66 4.65 -5.60 4.64
N ALA A 67 4.80 -6.18 5.83
CA ALA A 67 4.81 -7.62 6.05
C ALA A 67 4.14 -7.93 7.40
N LEU A 68 3.74 -9.18 7.58
CA LEU A 68 3.25 -9.65 8.88
C LEU A 68 4.38 -9.59 9.93
N PRO A 69 4.04 -9.39 11.21
CA PRO A 69 4.97 -9.57 12.33
C PRO A 69 5.60 -10.97 12.32
N GLU A 70 6.73 -11.11 13.01
CA GLU A 70 7.37 -12.40 13.28
C GLU A 70 6.72 -13.10 14.48
#